data_AF-A0A8S0Q8H6-F1
#
_entry.id   AF-A0A8S0Q8H6-F1
#
_cell.length_a   1.000
_cell.length_b   1.000
_cell.length_c   1.000
_cell.angle_alpha   90.00
_cell.angle_beta   90.00
_cell.angle_gamma   90.00
#
_symmetry.space_group_name_H-M   'P 1'
#
loop_
_entity.id
_entity.type
_entity.pdbx_description
1 polymer ?
#
loop_
_entity_poly.entity_id
_entity_poly.type
_entity_poly.pdbx_seq_one_letter_code
_entity_poly.pdbx_strand_id
1 'polypeptide(L)'
;MDRLATDMHAACQSIHPSCRVLTVHGTLDEFVPVEDAMEFAKYIPNHKLQIVEVADHEYTSHQEELASIVLDFVMASLYTDKCVHKTSLSGSKTDKFIDSRL
;
A
#
# COMPACT_ATOMS: atom_id res chain seq x y z
N MET A 1 -2.69 -8.35 30.75
CA MET A 1 -1.51 -7.66 30.18
C MET A 1 -1.84 -6.18 30.14
N ASP A 2 -1.01 -5.32 30.73
CA ASP A 2 -1.21 -3.86 30.66
C ASP A 2 -0.89 -3.37 29.24
N ARG A 3 -1.88 -2.78 28.56
CA ARG A 3 -1.66 -2.03 27.31
C ARG A 3 -0.93 -0.75 27.70
N LEU A 4 0.34 -0.60 27.29
CA LEU A 4 1.06 0.66 27.45
C LEU A 4 0.25 1.80 26.80
N ALA A 5 0.03 2.88 27.54
CA ALA A 5 -0.74 4.03 27.05
C ALA A 5 0.09 4.81 26.04
N THR A 6 -0.04 4.44 24.76
CA THR A 6 0.45 5.22 23.63
C THR A 6 -0.68 6.12 23.15
N ASP A 7 -0.41 7.40 22.93
CA ASP A 7 -1.32 8.27 22.17
C ASP A 7 -1.32 7.82 20.70
N MET A 8 -2.24 6.92 20.37
CA MET A 8 -2.34 6.33 19.05
C MET A 8 -2.69 7.37 17.99
N HIS A 9 -3.45 8.41 18.33
CA HIS A 9 -3.82 9.45 17.39
C HIS A 9 -2.59 10.26 16.96
N ALA A 10 -1.80 10.73 17.93
CA ALA A 10 -0.54 11.41 17.66
C ALA A 10 0.45 10.51 16.90
N ALA A 11 0.52 9.23 17.27
CA ALA A 11 1.38 8.26 16.59
C ALA A 11 0.97 8.06 15.11
N CYS A 12 -0.32 7.88 14.82
CA CYS A 12 -0.83 7.76 13.46
C CYS A 12 -0.49 8.98 12.59
N GLN A 13 -0.65 10.19 13.15
CA GLN A 13 -0.36 11.44 12.44
C GLN A 13 1.14 11.68 12.22
N SER A 14 2.00 11.08 13.05
CA SER A 14 3.46 11.21 12.91
C SER A 14 4.03 10.41 11.74
N ILE A 15 3.26 9.49 11.15
CA ILE A 15 3.69 8.68 10.01
C ILE A 15 3.86 9.58 8.78
N HIS A 16 5.05 9.55 8.19
CA HIS A 16 5.35 10.38 7.03
C HIS A 16 4.46 10.02 5.82
N PRO A 17 3.90 10.99 5.08
CA PRO A 17 2.98 10.73 3.97
C PRO A 17 3.54 9.88 2.80
N SER A 18 4.87 9.80 2.66
CA SER A 18 5.49 8.91 1.66
C SER A 18 5.64 7.45 2.12
N CYS A 19 5.40 7.16 3.41
CA CYS A 19 5.54 5.83 3.98
C CYS A 19 4.25 5.03 3.78
N ARG A 20 4.22 4.09 2.83
CA ARG A 20 3.03 3.27 2.60
C ARG A 20 2.74 2.40 3.84
N VAL A 21 1.51 2.42 4.33
CA VAL A 21 1.09 1.62 5.49
C VAL A 21 0.02 0.61 5.09
N LEU A 22 0.17 -0.63 5.57
CA LEU A 22 -0.82 -1.68 5.46
C LEU A 22 -1.15 -2.21 6.86
N THR A 23 -2.43 -2.32 7.17
CA THR A 23 -2.91 -3.14 8.29
C THR A 23 -3.69 -4.31 7.71
N VAL A 24 -3.35 -5.52 8.13
CA VAL A 24 -4.17 -6.71 7.90
C VAL A 24 -4.76 -7.10 9.25
N HIS A 25 -6.08 -7.35 9.32
CA HIS A 25 -6.76 -7.71 10.57
C HIS A 25 -7.75 -8.86 10.34
N GLY A 26 -7.80 -9.84 11.25
CA GLY A 26 -8.73 -10.96 11.19
C GLY A 26 -10.03 -10.67 11.94
N THR A 27 -11.19 -11.05 11.40
CA THR A 27 -12.48 -10.74 12.06
C THR A 27 -12.80 -11.58 13.30
N LEU A 28 -12.07 -12.68 13.52
CA LEU A 28 -12.19 -13.54 14.70
C LEU A 28 -11.00 -13.36 15.67
N ASP A 29 -10.29 -12.24 15.59
CA ASP A 29 -9.32 -11.86 16.60
C ASP A 29 -10.03 -11.60 17.95
N GLU A 30 -9.85 -12.53 18.89
CA GLU A 30 -10.45 -12.44 20.24
C GLU A 30 -9.67 -11.52 21.19
N PHE A 31 -8.45 -11.10 20.81
CA PHE A 31 -7.57 -10.28 21.64
C PHE A 31 -7.64 -8.80 21.28
N VAL A 32 -7.72 -8.49 19.99
CA VAL A 32 -7.77 -7.12 19.47
C VAL A 32 -8.99 -6.94 18.57
N PRO A 33 -9.93 -6.04 18.93
CA PRO A 33 -11.14 -5.84 18.15
C PRO A 33 -10.81 -5.26 16.76
N VAL A 34 -11.58 -5.67 15.74
CA VAL A 34 -11.41 -5.17 14.37
C VAL A 34 -11.63 -3.66 14.26
N GLU A 35 -12.43 -3.10 15.16
CA GLU A 35 -12.69 -1.67 15.27
C GLU A 35 -11.41 -0.87 15.54
N ASP A 36 -10.44 -1.41 16.29
CA ASP A 36 -9.15 -0.74 16.52
C ASP A 36 -8.41 -0.54 15.18
N ALA A 37 -8.42 -1.56 14.30
CA ALA A 37 -7.82 -1.46 12.96
C ALA A 37 -8.56 -0.46 12.06
N MET A 38 -9.89 -0.40 12.16
CA MET A 38 -10.70 0.59 11.46
C MET A 38 -10.44 2.01 11.95
N GLU A 39 -10.18 2.20 13.24
CA GLU A 39 -9.87 3.49 13.82
C GLU A 39 -8.50 4.01 13.33
N PHE A 40 -7.48 3.14 13.25
CA PHE A 40 -6.19 3.53 12.67
C PHE A 40 -6.30 3.98 11.21
N ALA A 41 -7.14 3.29 10.42
CA ALA A 41 -7.35 3.65 9.02
C ALA A 41 -7.91 5.07 8.82
N LYS A 42 -8.61 5.62 9.83
CA LYS A 42 -9.14 7.00 9.78
C LYS A 42 -8.04 8.05 9.99
N TYR A 43 -6.98 7.73 10.74
CA TYR A 43 -5.97 8.70 11.16
C TYR A 43 -4.65 8.60 10.38
N ILE A 44 -4.39 7.49 9.69
CA ILE A 44 -3.19 7.31 8.88
C ILE A 44 -3.54 7.65 7.41
N PRO A 45 -3.03 8.77 6.85
CA PRO A 45 -3.53 9.31 5.58
C PRO A 45 -3.20 8.46 4.34
N ASN A 46 -2.15 7.64 4.40
CA ASN A 46 -1.59 6.83 3.31
C ASN A 46 -1.67 5.33 3.62
N HIS A 47 -2.77 4.95 4.27
CA HIS A 47 -3.05 3.62 4.79
C HIS A 47 -3.92 2.79 3.85
N LYS A 48 -3.67 1.49 3.86
CA LYS A 48 -4.59 0.47 3.35
C LYS A 48 -4.98 -0.46 4.51
N LEU A 49 -6.27 -0.62 4.73
CA LEU A 49 -6.82 -1.63 5.63
C LEU A 49 -7.27 -2.84 4.82
N GLN A 50 -6.84 -4.04 5.22
CA GLN A 50 -7.32 -5.30 4.70
C GLN A 50 -7.91 -6.13 5.85
N ILE A 51 -9.21 -6.39 5.76
CA ILE A 51 -9.89 -7.28 6.69
C ILE A 51 -9.93 -8.67 6.06
N VAL A 52 -9.53 -9.68 6.83
CA VAL A 52 -9.60 -11.09 6.45
C VAL A 52 -10.75 -11.71 7.24
N GLU A 53 -11.80 -12.09 6.52
CA GLU A 53 -12.97 -12.70 7.14
C GLU A 53 -12.61 -14.04 7.75
N VAL A 54 -13.22 -14.36 8.88
CA VAL A 54 -13.05 -15.61 9.65
C VAL A 54 -11.62 -15.93 10.10
N ALA A 55 -10.68 -15.00 9.97
CA ALA A 55 -9.31 -15.15 10.46
C ALA A 55 -9.20 -14.79 11.95
N ASP A 56 -8.49 -15.62 12.70
CA ASP A 56 -8.11 -15.37 14.09
C ASP A 56 -6.87 -14.45 14.17
N HIS A 57 -6.46 -14.12 15.40
CA HIS A 57 -5.29 -13.29 15.69
C HIS A 57 -3.99 -13.83 15.07
N GLU A 58 -3.85 -15.16 14.99
CA GLU A 58 -2.65 -15.85 14.51
C GLU A 58 -2.70 -16.18 13.01
N TYR A 59 -3.82 -15.88 12.35
CA TYR A 59 -4.14 -16.31 10.99
C TYR A 59 -3.98 -17.83 10.78
N THR A 60 -4.34 -18.65 11.76
CA THR A 60 -4.03 -20.10 11.83
C THR A 60 -4.45 -20.91 10.60
N SER A 61 -5.51 -20.48 9.90
CA SER A 61 -6.01 -21.10 8.67
C SER A 61 -5.96 -20.18 7.45
N HIS A 62 -5.32 -19.01 7.57
CA HIS A 62 -5.35 -17.93 6.58
C HIS A 62 -3.95 -17.40 6.24
N GLN A 63 -2.89 -18.17 6.53
CA GLN A 63 -1.51 -17.73 6.31
C GLN A 63 -1.20 -17.51 4.83
N GLU A 64 -1.76 -18.34 3.93
CA GLU A 64 -1.57 -18.15 2.48
C GLU A 64 -2.21 -16.85 1.99
N GLU A 65 -3.42 -16.53 2.47
CA GLU A 65 -4.11 -15.29 2.15
C GLU A 65 -3.34 -14.08 2.71
N LEU A 66 -2.92 -14.14 3.98
CA LEU A 66 -2.07 -13.12 4.60
C LEU A 66 -0.79 -12.91 3.79
N ALA A 67 -0.10 -13.99 3.41
CA ALA A 67 1.14 -13.92 2.62
C ALA A 67 0.89 -13.27 1.26
N SER A 68 -0.20 -13.62 0.58
CA SER A 68 -0.58 -13.00 -0.70
C SER A 68 -0.82 -11.50 -0.56
N ILE A 69 -1.62 -11.08 0.44
CA ILE A 69 -1.93 -9.67 0.71
C ILE A 69 -0.64 -8.87 0.97
N VAL A 70 0.25 -9.39 1.82
CA VAL A 70 1.50 -8.72 2.18
C VAL A 70 2.44 -8.65 0.98
N LEU A 71 2.57 -9.74 0.22
CA LEU A 71 3.42 -9.77 -0.97
C LEU A 71 2.94 -8.77 -2.02
N ASP A 72 1.65 -8.74 -2.32
CA ASP A 72 1.07 -7.79 -3.28
C ASP A 72 1.35 -6.34 -2.87
N PHE A 73 1.20 -6.03 -1.58
CA PHE A 73 1.48 -4.69 -1.07
C PHE A 73 2.96 -4.31 -1.19
N VAL A 74 3.88 -5.20 -0.80
CA VAL A 74 5.32 -4.93 -0.88
C VAL A 74 5.78 -4.84 -2.33
N MET A 75 5.35 -5.76 -3.19
CA MET A 75 5.76 -5.81 -4.59
C MET A 75 5.22 -4.63 -5.39
N ALA A 76 4.05 -4.09 -5.06
CA ALA A 76 3.50 -2.90 -5.71
C ALA A 76 4.47 -1.71 -5.74
N SER A 77 5.30 -1.49 -4.70
CA SER A 77 6.31 -0.41 -4.76
C SER A 77 7.44 -0.69 -5.74
N LEU A 78 7.80 -1.96 -5.94
CA LEU A 78 8.91 -2.32 -6.84
C LEU A 78 8.53 -2.12 -8.31
N TYR A 79 7.24 -2.12 -8.63
CA TYR A 79 6.75 -1.83 -9.98
C TYR A 79 6.60 -0.33 -10.25
N THR A 80 6.31 0.50 -9.23
CA THR A 80 6.22 1.96 -9.39
C THR A 80 7.58 2.59 -9.73
N ASP A 81 8.69 1.99 -9.27
CA ASP A 81 10.04 2.50 -9.53
C ASP A 81 10.53 2.24 -10.97
N LYS A 82 9.96 1.25 -11.66
CA LYS A 82 10.37 0.88 -13.04
C LYS A 82 9.79 1.79 -14.12
N CYS A 83 8.82 2.64 -13.80
CA CYS A 83 8.18 3.54 -14.79
C CYS A 83 8.84 4.92 -14.89
N VAL A 84 9.65 5.34 -13.90
CA VAL A 84 10.15 6.73 -13.81
C VAL A 84 11.42 6.99 -14.66
N HIS A 85 12.03 5.96 -15.26
CA HIS A 85 13.20 6.11 -16.15
C HIS A 85 12.85 6.07 -17.66
N LYS A 86 11.77 6.74 -18.08
CA LYS A 86 11.61 7.17 -19.48
C LYS A 86 11.30 8.66 -19.55
N THR A 87 12.25 9.47 -19.11
CA THR A 87 12.29 10.88 -19.52
C THR A 87 13.14 11.01 -20.78
N SER A 88 12.49 11.56 -21.83
CA SER A 88 13.06 12.40 -22.90
C SER A 88 14.11 11.83 -23.85
N LEU A 89 13.64 11.46 -25.06
CA LEU A 89 14.27 11.85 -26.32
C LEU A 89 13.13 12.17 -27.32
N SER A 90 12.66 13.41 -27.29
CA SER A 90 11.82 13.99 -28.33
C SER A 90 12.69 14.30 -29.56
N GLY A 91 12.70 13.40 -30.52
CA GLY A 91 13.25 13.64 -31.86
C GLY A 91 12.12 13.60 -32.88
N SER A 92 11.54 14.76 -33.20
CA SER A 92 10.59 14.90 -34.30
C SER A 92 11.32 14.66 -35.63
N LYS A 93 11.06 13.53 -36.28
CA LYS A 93 11.36 13.36 -37.71
C LYS A 93 10.14 13.79 -38.51
N THR A 94 10.15 15.01 -39.04
CA THR A 94 9.30 15.38 -40.17
C THR A 94 10.15 15.25 -41.43
N ASP A 95 9.92 14.18 -42.19
CA ASP A 95 10.45 14.07 -43.56
C ASP A 95 9.72 15.11 -44.43
N LYS A 96 10.48 16.06 -44.96
CA LYS A 96 10.03 16.98 -46.00
C LYS A 96 10.34 16.36 -47.35
N PHE A 97 9.32 15.87 -48.06
CA PHE A 97 9.40 15.63 -49.49
C PHE A 97 9.50 17.00 -50.20
N ILE A 98 10.62 17.23 -50.89
CA ILE A 98 10.76 18.30 -51.88
C ILE A 98 10.81 17.65 -53.26
N ASP A 99 9.76 17.90 -54.02
CA ASP A 99 9.60 17.58 -55.42
C ASP A 99 10.35 18.63 -56.26
N SER A 100 11.41 18.22 -56.94
CA SER A 100 12.15 19.08 -57.86
C SER A 100 11.98 18.57 -59.29
N ARG A 101 11.06 19.22 -60.00
CA ARG A 101 10.96 19.22 -61.46
C ARG A 101 12.31 19.65 -62.07
N LEU A 102 12.78 18.87 -63.05
CA LEU A 102 13.50 19.30 -64.25
C LEU A 102 13.33 18.21 -65.32
#